data_AF-A0A838N0Q3-F1
#
_entry.id   AF-A0A838N0Q3-F1
#
_cell.length_a   1.000
_cell.length_b   1.000
_cell.length_c   1.000
_cell.angle_alpha   90.00
_cell.angle_beta   90.00
_cell.angle_gamma   90.00
#
_symmetry.space_group_name_H-M   'P 1'
#
loop_
_entity.id
_entity.type
_entity.pdbx_description
1 polymer ?
#
loop_
_entity_poly.entity_id
_entity_poly.type
_entity_poly.pdbx_seq_one_letter_code
_entity_poly.pdbx_strand_id
1 'polypeptide(L)' 'MNLDFSKLQGVVPAVVQDHVSGRVLMLGFMNEEAFRHTVETGFATFFS' A
#
# COMPACT_ATOMS: atom_id res chain seq x y z
N MET A 1 3.87 -8.86 -9.57
CA MET A 1 4.68 -7.79 -8.94
C MET A 1 5.37 -8.41 -7.73
N ASN A 2 6.68 -8.22 -7.54
CA ASN A 2 7.41 -8.81 -6.42
C ASN A 2 7.88 -7.67 -5.51
N LEU A 3 7.26 -7.53 -4.34
CA LEU A 3 7.55 -6.45 -3.37
C LEU A 3 8.50 -6.97 -2.30
N ASP A 4 9.54 -6.18 -2.00
CA ASP A 4 10.50 -6.53 -0.95
C ASP A 4 10.11 -5.85 0.38
N PHE A 5 9.29 -6.56 1.17
CA PHE A 5 8.89 -6.11 2.51
C PHE A 5 10.05 -6.15 3.52
N SER A 6 11.10 -6.93 3.27
CA SER A 6 12.23 -7.05 4.21
C SER A 6 13.06 -5.76 4.30
N LYS A 7 13.07 -4.97 3.20
CA LYS A 7 13.84 -3.73 3.07
C LYS A 7 13.48 -2.65 4.09
N LEU A 8 12.25 -2.63 4.58
CA LEU A 8 11.76 -1.67 5.59
C LEU A 8 11.12 -2.39 6.78
N GLN A 9 11.76 -3.47 7.26
CA GLN A 9 11.35 -4.17 8.49
C GLN A 9 9.93 -4.78 8.43
N GLY A 10 9.51 -5.30 7.28
CA GLY A 10 8.24 -5.99 7.10
C GLY A 10 7.11 -5.13 6.52
N VAL A 11 7.37 -3.86 6.21
CA VAL A 11 6.39 -2.96 5.58
C VAL A 11 6.92 -2.36 4.28
N VAL A 12 6.03 -1.81 3.46
CA VAL A 12 6.35 -0.99 2.28
C VAL A 12 5.55 0.30 2.30
N PRO A 13 6.10 1.42 1.80
CA PRO A 13 5.35 2.65 1.66
C PRO A 13 4.33 2.51 0.52
N ALA A 14 3.10 2.96 0.78
CA ALA A 14 2.01 3.00 -0.17
C ALA A 14 1.56 4.46 -0.36
N VAL A 15 1.73 4.99 -1.57
CA VAL A 15 1.27 6.34 -1.93
C VAL A 15 -0.10 6.22 -2.58
N VAL A 16 -1.11 6.86 -1.98
CA VAL A 16 -2.45 6.92 -2.57
C VAL A 16 -2.56 8.18 -3.41
N GLN A 17 -3.06 8.00 -4.63
CA GLN A 17 -3.25 9.06 -5.60
C GLN A 17 -4.68 9.02 -6.12
N ASP A 18 -5.26 10.20 -6.34
CA ASP A 18 -6.51 10.32 -7.08
C ASP A 18 -6.31 9.88 -8.53
N HIS A 19 -7.15 8.97 -9.02
CA HIS A 19 -6.94 8.33 -10.31
C HIS A 19 -7.23 9.24 -11.52
N VAL A 20 -7.94 10.36 -11.33
CA VAL A 20 -8.30 11.30 -12.40
C VAL A 20 -7.28 12.42 -12.48
N SER A 21 -7.04 13.09 -11.35
CA SER A 21 -6.22 14.31 -11.27
C SER A 21 -4.74 14.03 -11.07
N GLY A 22 -4.36 12.81 -10.64
CA GLY A 22 -2.99 12.49 -10.26
C GLY A 22 -2.55 13.19 -8.96
N ARG A 23 -3.47 13.77 -8.19
CA ARG A 23 -3.14 14.39 -6.90
C ARG A 23 -2.78 13.31 -5.87
N VAL A 24 -1.65 13.48 -5.19
CA VAL A 24 -1.32 12.64 -4.03
C VAL A 24 -2.27 12.97 -2.88
N LEU A 25 -2.93 11.94 -2.36
CA LEU A 25 -3.92 12.04 -1.28
C LEU A 25 -3.29 11.71 0.08
N MET A 26 -2.52 10.63 0.15
CA MET A 26 -1.84 10.22 1.40
C MET A 26 -0.60 9.37 1.14
N LEU A 27 0.21 9.23 2.19
CA LEU A 27 1.26 8.22 2.31
C LEU A 27 0.90 7.32 3.51
N GLY A 28 0.89 6.02 3.29
CA GLY A 28 0.71 5.00 4.33
C GLY A 28 1.76 3.90 4.23
N PHE A 29 1.69 2.93 5.14
CA PHE A 29 2.51 1.72 5.09
C PHE A 29 1.63 0.48 5.04
N MET A 30 2.11 -0.56 4.35
CA MET A 30 1.43 -1.84 4.25
C MET A 30 2.43 -2.95 4.56
N ASN A 31 2.05 -3.90 5.41
CA ASN A 31 2.73 -5.19 5.47
C ASN A 31 2.19 -6.12 4.36
N GLU A 32 2.74 -7.34 4.26
CA GLU A 32 2.37 -8.29 3.21
C GLU A 32 0.87 -8.66 3.24
N GLU A 33 0.30 -8.80 4.43
CA GLU A 33 -1.12 -9.10 4.62
C GLU A 33 -2.01 -7.94 4.16
N ALA A 34 -1.74 -6.72 4.61
CA ALA A 34 -2.50 -5.53 4.22
C ALA A 34 -2.47 -5.31 2.70
N PHE A 35 -1.33 -5.57 2.05
CA PHE A 35 -1.22 -5.54 0.60
C PHE A 35 -2.10 -6.61 -0.07
N ARG A 36 -2.03 -7.86 0.39
CA ARG A 36 -2.86 -8.96 -0.14
C ARG A 36 -4.35 -8.66 0.00
N HIS A 37 -4.80 -8.21 1.17
CA HIS A 37 -6.19 -7.80 1.41
C HIS A 37 -6.62 -6.65 0.49
N THR A 38 -5.74 -5.68 0.22
CA THR A 38 -6.02 -4.58 -0.72
C THR A 38 -6.27 -5.10 -2.14
N VAL A 39 -5.46 -6.06 -2.61
CA VAL A 39 -5.60 -6.65 -3.94
C VAL A 39 -6.87 -7.50 -4.04
N GLU A 40 -7.20 -8.26 -3.01
CA GLU A 40 -8.36 -9.15 -2.99
C GLU A 40 -9.70 -8.39 -2.90
N THR A 41 -9.75 -7.34 -2.07
CA THR A 41 -10.99 -6.60 -1.79
C THR A 41 -11.20 -5.40 -2.72
N GLY A 42 -10.13 -4.88 -3.32
CA GLY A 42 -10.15 -3.61 -4.05
C GLY A 42 -10.18 -2.37 -3.16
N PHE A 43 -10.09 -2.51 -1.83
CA PHE A 43 -10.08 -1.41 -0.88
C PHE A 43 -8.71 -1.24 -0.22
N ALA A 44 -8.18 -0.02 -0.20
CA ALA A 44 -6.89 0.28 0.41
C ALA A 44 -6.88 -0.07 1.91
N THR A 45 -6.04 -1.03 2.28
CA THR A 45 -5.86 -1.53 3.65
C THR A 45 -4.43 -1.24 4.11
N PHE A 46 -4.26 -0.56 5.25
CA PHE A 46 -2.96 -0.15 5.79
C PHE A 46 -2.60 -0.89 7.07
N PHE A 47 -1.33 -0.83 7.45
CA PHE A 47 -0.78 -1.42 8.66
C PHE A 47 -0.39 -0.32 9.66
N SER A 48 -0.69 -0.52 10.96
CA SER A 48 -0.37 0.37 12.08
C SER A 48 0.35 -0.37 13.20
#